data_AF-M0NRB1-F1
#
_entry.id   AF-M0NRB1-F1
#
_cell.length_a   1.000
_cell.length_b   1.000
_cell.length_c   1.000
_cell.angle_alpha   90.00
_cell.angle_beta   90.00
_cell.angle_gamma   90.00
#
_symmetry.space_group_name_H-M   'P 1'
#
loop_
_entity.id
_entity.type
_entity.pdbx_description
1 polymer ?
#
loop_
_entity_poly.entity_id
_entity_poly.type
_entity_poly.pdbx_seq_one_letter_code
_entity_poly.pdbx_strand_id
1 'polypeptide(L)' 'MVAADSLSALADREFGAPLHLLVIPGDLHHVEADALAGLAGAPADLVEE' A
#
# COMPACT_ATOMS: atom_id res chain seq x y z
N MET A 1 -3.33 7.07 -9.19
CA MET A 1 -3.76 6.87 -7.79
C MET A 1 -2.78 5.89 -7.17
N VAL A 2 -2.35 6.11 -5.92
CA VAL A 2 -1.50 5.17 -5.18
C VAL A 2 -2.34 4.56 -4.07
N ALA A 3 -2.19 3.27 -3.82
CA ALA A 3 -2.90 2.54 -2.79
C ALA A 3 -1.96 1.51 -2.17
N ALA A 4 -2.09 1.32 -0.86
CA ALA A 4 -1.37 0.31 -0.12
C ALA A 4 -2.34 -0.47 0.74
N ASP A 5 -2.29 -1.79 0.64
CA ASP A 5 -3.11 -2.72 1.42
C ASP A 5 -2.52 -4.12 1.24
N SER A 6 -3.08 -5.11 1.93
CA SER A 6 -2.87 -6.52 1.66
C SER A 6 -3.18 -6.87 0.19
N LEU A 7 -2.45 -7.86 -0.35
CA LEU A 7 -2.66 -8.32 -1.73
C LEU A 7 -4.09 -8.75 -2.01
N SER A 8 -4.76 -9.39 -1.03
CA SER A 8 -6.16 -9.80 -1.16
C SER A 8 -7.09 -8.61 -1.32
N ALA A 9 -6.93 -7.56 -0.51
CA ALA A 9 -7.74 -6.34 -0.64
C ALA A 9 -7.45 -5.58 -1.95
N LEU A 10 -6.19 -5.51 -2.36
CA LEU A 10 -5.82 -4.86 -3.63
C LEU A 10 -6.36 -5.63 -4.85
N ALA A 11 -6.50 -6.96 -4.78
CA ALA A 11 -6.98 -7.77 -5.90
C ALA A 11 -8.44 -7.46 -6.30
N ASP A 12 -9.27 -7.04 -5.34
CA ASP A 12 -10.68 -6.70 -5.57
C ASP A 12 -10.88 -5.22 -5.95
N ARG A 13 -9.79 -4.43 -6.05
CA ARG A 13 -9.85 -2.99 -6.31
C ARG A 13 -9.61 -2.65 -7.77
N GLU A 14 -10.32 -1.62 -8.26
CA GLU A 14 -10.09 -1.04 -9.58
C GLU A 14 -9.02 0.07 -9.52
N PHE A 15 -7.99 -0.03 -10.38
CA PHE A 15 -6.88 0.94 -10.47
C PHE A 15 -6.97 1.86 -11.69
N GLY A 16 -7.98 1.66 -12.54
CA GLY A 16 -8.18 2.40 -13.77
C GLY A 16 -7.39 1.85 -14.96
N ALA A 17 -7.12 2.71 -15.93
CA ALA A 17 -6.40 2.33 -17.15
C ALA A 17 -4.88 2.23 -16.89
N PRO A 18 -4.17 1.32 -17.58
CA PRO A 18 -2.71 1.21 -17.51
C PRO A 18 -1.95 2.52 -17.79
N LEU A 19 -0.72 2.69 -17.30
CA LEU A 19 0.17 1.66 -16.73
C LEU A 19 0.10 1.58 -15.20
N HIS A 20 0.18 0.36 -14.67
CA HIS A 20 0.23 0.08 -13.23
C HIS A 20 1.61 -0.43 -12.82
N LEU A 21 1.98 -0.14 -11.57
CA LEU A 21 3.18 -0.66 -10.91
C LEU A 21 2.75 -1.31 -9.59
N LEU A 22 3.22 -2.53 -9.34
CA LEU A 22 3.05 -3.24 -8.08
C LEU A 22 4.38 -3.27 -7.33
N VAL A 23 4.36 -2.88 -6.06
CA VAL A 23 5.51 -2.92 -5.16
C VAL A 23 5.16 -3.84 -4.00
N ILE A 24 6.00 -4.82 -3.73
CA ILE A 24 5.91 -5.66 -2.53
C ILE A 24 7.09 -5.25 -1.64
N PRO A 25 6.87 -4.45 -0.59
CA PRO A 25 7.94 -4.05 0.31
C PRO A 25 8.46 -5.24 1.11
N GLY A 26 9.70 -5.15 1.58
CA GLY A 26 10.19 -5.99 2.67
C GLY A 26 9.78 -5.39 4.01
N ASP A 27 10.64 -5.53 5.02
CA ASP A 27 10.44 -4.87 6.31
C ASP A 27 10.43 -3.34 6.13
N LEU A 28 9.47 -2.68 6.78
CA LEU A 28 9.29 -1.24 6.69
C LEU A 28 10.07 -0.53 7.80
N HIS A 29 10.77 0.54 7.45
CA HIS A 29 11.21 1.52 8.43
C HIS A 29 10.01 2.40 8.84
N HIS A 30 10.07 3.00 10.04
CA HIS A 30 8.96 3.83 10.57
C HIS A 30 8.48 4.92 9.60
N VAL A 31 9.40 5.57 8.89
CA VAL A 31 9.04 6.62 7.91
C VAL A 31 8.32 6.05 6.68
N GLU A 32 8.64 4.82 6.28
CA GLU A 32 7.98 4.16 5.15
C GLU A 32 6.56 3.75 5.53
N ALA A 33 6.36 3.27 6.76
CA ALA A 33 5.03 2.98 7.31
C ALA A 33 4.16 4.25 7.36
N ASP A 34 4.68 5.35 7.89
CA ASP A 34 4.00 6.65 7.92
C ASP A 34 3.61 7.13 6.52
N ALA A 35 4.51 6.95 5.54
CA ALA A 35 4.24 7.32 4.16
C ALA A 35 3.15 6.44 3.53
N LEU A 36 3.16 5.13 3.76
CA LEU A 36 2.13 4.22 3.26
C LEU A 36 0.76 4.53 3.88
N ALA A 37 0.69 4.77 5.19
CA ALA A 37 -0.55 5.16 5.87
C ALA A 37 -1.05 6.54 5.38
N GLY A 38 -0.18 7.55 5.39
CA GLY A 38 -0.55 8.93 5.11
C GLY A 38 -0.79 9.24 3.62
N LEU A 39 -0.07 8.58 2.71
CA LEU A 39 -0.13 8.88 1.27
C LEU A 39 -0.86 7.82 0.45
N ALA A 40 -0.75 6.55 0.84
CA ALA A 40 -1.33 5.43 0.11
C ALA A 40 -2.57 4.83 0.80
N GLY A 41 -2.92 5.32 1.99
CA GLY A 41 -4.08 4.86 2.75
C GLY A 41 -3.91 3.45 3.31
N ALA A 42 -2.68 3.03 3.61
CA ALA A 42 -2.44 1.73 4.23
C ALA A 42 -3.13 1.62 5.59
N PRO A 43 -3.79 0.48 5.88
CA PRO A 43 -4.25 0.16 7.22
C PRO A 43 -3.09 0.16 8.22
N ALA A 44 -3.27 0.84 9.36
CA ALA A 44 -2.24 1.00 10.37
C ALA A 44 -1.74 -0.34 10.94
N ASP A 45 -2.67 -1.30 11.12
CA ASP A 45 -2.39 -2.66 11.57
C ASP A 45 -1.54 -3.50 10.59
N LEU A 46 -1.37 -3.04 9.35
CA LEU A 46 -0.51 -3.68 8.35
C LEU A 46 0.88 -3.04 8.23
N VAL A 47 1.08 -1.83 8.76
CA VAL A 47 2.33 -1.06 8.58
C VAL A 47 3.00 -0.66 9.90
N GLU A 48 2.26 -0.66 11.01
CA GLU A 48 2.79 -0.50 12.37
C GLU A 48 2.98 -1.89 12.99
N GLU A 49 4.14 -2.12 13.61
CA GLU A 49 4.46 -3.36 14.37
C GLU A 49 4.03 -3.26 15.83
#